data_AF-A0A4Q2S357-F1
#
_entry.id   AF-A0A4Q2S357-F1
#
_cell.length_a   1.000
_cell.length_b   1.000
_cell.length_c   1.000
_cell.angle_alpha   90.00
_cell.angle_beta   90.00
_cell.angle_gamma   90.00
#
_symmetry.space_group_name_H-M   'P 1'
#
loop_
_entity.id
_entity.type
_entity.pdbx_description
1 polymer ?
#
loop_
_entity_poly.entity_id
_entity_poly.type
_entity_poly.pdbx_seq_one_letter_code
_entity_poly.pdbx_strand_id
1 'polypeptide(L)'
;MGFPGTSVASAIHSATVVPRLYAAALKAGLGPSGAFEVLQVSQAALQAAAANGRGVPGRSNAMRHFMWQAVLTARFGADVAQAIAAAQEAGTPSHRDSSVDQRNNAVGQAYGAEHVDDLTAGSASAAMTVLVPVALEKWESDELVWVRPH
;
A
#
# COMPACT_ATOMS: atom_id res chain seq x y z
N MET A 1 12.64 -28.83 -6.42
CA MET A 1 13.93 -28.16 -6.15
C MET A 1 13.69 -26.66 -6.22
N GLY A 2 13.94 -25.94 -5.12
CA GLY A 2 13.60 -24.51 -4.97
C GLY A 2 14.67 -23.57 -5.53
N PHE A 3 14.24 -22.47 -6.14
CA PHE A 3 15.11 -21.42 -6.66
C PHE A 3 15.61 -20.49 -5.52
N PRO A 4 16.92 -20.22 -5.40
CA PRO A 4 17.48 -19.39 -4.33
C PRO A 4 17.44 -17.86 -4.60
N GLY A 5 16.68 -17.40 -5.59
CA GLY A 5 16.70 -16.00 -6.05
C GLY A 5 15.83 -14.99 -5.27
N THR A 6 15.03 -15.44 -4.30
CA THR A 6 13.95 -14.62 -3.70
C THR A 6 14.35 -13.86 -2.43
N SER A 7 15.37 -14.29 -1.69
CA SER A 7 15.72 -13.70 -0.39
C SER A 7 16.51 -12.39 -0.51
N VAL A 8 17.45 -12.31 -1.45
CA VAL A 8 18.33 -11.14 -1.62
C VAL A 8 17.57 -9.95 -2.20
N ALA A 9 16.73 -10.16 -3.21
CA ALA A 9 15.87 -9.12 -3.78
C ALA A 9 14.87 -8.58 -2.74
N SER A 10 14.27 -9.46 -1.94
CA SER A 10 13.38 -9.08 -0.83
C SER A 10 14.11 -8.32 0.28
N ALA A 11 15.35 -8.72 0.60
CA ALA A 11 16.20 -8.03 1.57
C ALA A 11 16.64 -6.64 1.08
N ILE A 12 17.02 -6.49 -0.19
CA ILE A 12 17.37 -5.20 -0.80
C ILE A 12 16.14 -4.29 -0.92
N HIS A 13 14.98 -4.84 -1.29
CA HIS A 13 13.72 -4.11 -1.31
C HIS A 13 13.36 -3.60 0.09
N SER A 14 13.47 -4.45 1.11
CA SER A 14 13.26 -4.05 2.51
C SER A 14 14.27 -3.00 2.99
N ALA A 15 15.56 -3.16 2.62
CA ALA A 15 16.64 -2.24 3.01
C ALA A 15 16.53 -0.84 2.38
N THR A 16 15.76 -0.68 1.30
CA THR A 16 15.62 0.60 0.60
C THR A 16 14.24 1.23 0.77
N VAL A 17 13.17 0.42 0.84
CA VAL A 17 11.80 0.90 1.03
C VAL A 17 11.55 1.33 2.47
N VAL A 18 11.96 0.52 3.45
CA VAL A 18 11.69 0.82 4.87
C VAL A 18 12.30 2.16 5.32
N PRO A 19 13.60 2.43 5.07
CA PRO A 19 14.17 3.73 5.47
C PRO A 19 13.54 4.91 4.72
N ARG A 20 13.13 4.71 3.46
CA ARG A 20 12.55 5.76 2.63
C ARG A 20 11.15 6.16 3.08
N LEU A 21 10.28 5.19 3.35
CA LEU A 21 8.94 5.46 3.86
C LEU A 21 8.99 6.10 5.25
N TYR A 22 9.90 5.62 6.12
CA TYR A 22 10.11 6.22 7.43
C TYR A 22 10.58 7.68 7.33
N ALA A 23 11.58 7.96 6.48
CA ALA A 23 12.05 9.32 6.25
C ALA A 23 10.98 10.23 5.63
N ALA A 24 10.18 9.70 4.71
CA ALA A 24 9.06 10.43 4.09
C ALA A 24 7.99 10.79 5.12
N ALA A 25 7.64 9.86 6.01
CA ALA A 25 6.72 10.10 7.12
C ALA A 25 7.21 11.22 8.04
N LEU A 26 8.49 11.18 8.45
CA LEU A 26 9.10 12.24 9.26
C LEU A 26 9.08 13.59 8.53
N LYS A 27 9.44 13.62 7.24
CA LYS A 27 9.42 14.83 6.42
C LYS A 27 8.01 15.40 6.23
N ALA A 28 6.99 14.55 6.21
CA ALA A 28 5.58 14.93 6.16
C ALA A 28 5.03 15.43 7.51
N GLY A 29 5.86 15.49 8.56
CA GLY A 29 5.49 16.03 9.86
C GLY A 29 5.03 14.99 10.88
N LEU A 30 5.06 13.70 10.56
CA LEU A 30 4.82 12.65 11.55
C LEU A 30 5.99 12.56 12.53
N GLY A 31 5.69 12.33 13.81
CA GLY A 31 6.69 11.92 14.79
C GLY A 31 7.16 10.48 14.59
N PRO A 32 8.19 10.02 15.34
CA PRO A 32 8.72 8.65 15.23
C PRO A 32 7.66 7.55 15.36
N SER A 33 6.69 7.72 16.26
CA SER A 33 5.59 6.76 16.44
C SER A 33 4.70 6.66 15.20
N GLY A 34 4.34 7.79 14.58
CA GLY A 34 3.56 7.80 13.33
C GLY A 34 4.37 7.22 12.17
N ALA A 35 5.66 7.53 12.08
CA ALA A 35 6.53 6.94 11.07
C ALA A 35 6.68 5.41 11.23
N PHE A 36 6.69 4.89 12.46
CA PHE A 36 6.65 3.45 12.71
C PHE A 36 5.29 2.83 12.33
N GLU A 37 4.19 3.52 12.63
CA GLU A 37 2.85 3.08 12.26
C GLU A 37 2.67 3.00 10.73
N VAL A 38 3.26 3.92 9.96
CA VAL A 38 3.33 3.83 8.48
C VAL A 38 3.96 2.51 8.04
N LEU A 39 5.02 2.05 8.70
CA LEU A 39 5.66 0.77 8.38
C LEU A 39 4.76 -0.42 8.75
N GLN A 40 4.04 -0.34 9.87
CA GLN A 40 3.08 -1.37 10.28
C GLN A 40 1.93 -1.48 9.27
N VAL A 41 1.37 -0.34 8.83
CA VAL A 41 0.33 -0.29 7.79
C VAL A 41 0.85 -0.86 6.47
N SER A 42 2.08 -0.51 6.08
CA SER A 42 2.72 -1.02 4.86
C SER A 42 2.89 -2.55 4.89
N GLN A 43 3.35 -3.09 6.02
CA GLN A 43 3.49 -4.53 6.22
C GLN A 43 2.14 -5.24 6.21
N ALA A 44 1.15 -4.70 6.92
CA ALA A 44 -0.20 -5.27 6.99
C ALA A 44 -0.86 -5.33 5.60
N ALA A 45 -0.76 -4.25 4.80
CA ALA A 45 -1.29 -4.21 3.44
C ALA A 45 -0.61 -5.25 2.53
N LEU A 46 0.72 -5.39 2.64
CA LEU A 46 1.47 -6.39 1.88
C LEU A 46 1.02 -7.82 2.23
N GLN A 47 0.89 -8.14 3.52
CA GLN A 47 0.44 -9.46 3.98
C GLN A 47 -1.00 -9.75 3.55
N ALA A 48 -1.91 -8.81 3.76
CA ALA A 48 -3.32 -8.97 3.40
C ALA A 48 -3.49 -9.16 1.88
N ALA A 49 -2.79 -8.38 1.06
CA ALA A 49 -2.86 -8.50 -0.38
C ALA A 49 -2.24 -9.81 -0.88
N ALA A 50 -1.12 -10.25 -0.31
CA ALA A 50 -0.51 -11.54 -0.64
C ALA A 50 -1.43 -12.73 -0.32
N ALA A 51 -2.14 -12.67 0.82
CA ALA A 51 -3.07 -13.71 1.24
C ALA A 51 -4.36 -13.74 0.38
N ASN A 52 -4.83 -12.59 -0.10
CA ASN A 52 -6.14 -12.46 -0.73
C ASN A 52 -6.11 -12.21 -2.26
N GLY A 53 -4.93 -11.97 -2.84
CA GLY A 53 -4.78 -11.72 -4.29
C GLY A 53 -4.89 -12.98 -5.17
N ARG A 54 -5.15 -14.16 -4.58
CA ARG A 54 -5.41 -15.44 -5.28
C ARG A 54 -4.34 -15.84 -6.31
N GLY A 55 -3.09 -15.46 -6.09
CA GLY A 55 -1.99 -15.78 -6.98
C GLY A 55 -1.95 -14.97 -8.28
N VAL A 56 -2.80 -13.95 -8.44
CA VAL A 56 -2.76 -13.03 -9.58
C VAL A 56 -1.91 -11.81 -9.19
N PRO A 57 -0.69 -11.62 -9.75
CA PRO A 57 0.21 -10.56 -9.31
C PRO A 57 -0.40 -9.15 -9.41
N GLY A 58 -1.14 -8.87 -10.50
CA GLY A 58 -1.82 -7.60 -10.70
C GLY A 58 -2.88 -7.31 -9.63
N ARG A 59 -3.66 -8.33 -9.25
CA ARG A 59 -4.67 -8.22 -8.19
C ARG A 59 -4.02 -7.94 -6.84
N SER A 60 -3.00 -8.72 -6.48
CA SER A 60 -2.25 -8.50 -5.23
C SER A 60 -1.68 -7.08 -5.17
N ASN A 61 -1.08 -6.59 -6.26
CA ASN A 61 -0.50 -5.25 -6.28
C ASN A 61 -1.58 -4.16 -6.14
N ALA A 62 -2.66 -4.26 -6.93
CA ALA A 62 -3.73 -3.27 -6.92
C ALA A 62 -4.43 -3.20 -5.56
N MET A 63 -4.74 -4.36 -4.96
CA MET A 63 -5.30 -4.43 -3.61
C MET A 63 -4.35 -3.82 -2.57
N ARG A 64 -3.04 -4.13 -2.65
CA ARG A 64 -2.04 -3.56 -1.72
C ARG A 64 -2.07 -2.03 -1.76
N HIS A 65 -2.00 -1.43 -2.94
CA HIS A 65 -1.98 0.01 -3.12
C HIS A 65 -3.25 0.68 -2.61
N PHE A 66 -4.41 0.13 -2.96
CA PHE A 66 -5.71 0.60 -2.47
C PHE A 66 -5.78 0.58 -0.94
N MET A 67 -5.57 -0.58 -0.31
CA MET A 67 -5.74 -0.74 1.14
C MET A 67 -4.72 0.11 1.92
N TRP A 68 -3.47 0.12 1.44
CA TRP A 68 -2.40 0.91 2.03
C TRP A 68 -2.75 2.40 2.06
N GLN A 69 -3.19 2.96 0.95
CA GLN A 69 -3.51 4.39 0.86
C GLN A 69 -4.82 4.76 1.55
N ALA A 70 -5.80 3.86 1.61
CA ALA A 70 -7.00 4.07 2.41
C ALA A 70 -6.68 4.24 3.89
N VAL A 71 -5.87 3.34 4.46
CA VAL A 71 -5.51 3.42 5.89
C VAL A 71 -4.61 4.61 6.19
N LEU A 72 -3.61 4.88 5.34
CA LEU A 72 -2.74 6.05 5.53
C LEU A 72 -3.53 7.37 5.48
N THR A 73 -4.48 7.48 4.55
CA THR A 73 -5.32 8.69 4.43
C THR A 73 -6.23 8.87 5.63
N ALA A 74 -6.89 7.80 6.07
CA ALA A 74 -7.76 7.84 7.24
C ALA A 74 -7.01 8.24 8.51
N ARG A 75 -5.79 7.72 8.71
CA ARG A 75 -5.01 7.92 9.95
C ARG A 75 -4.20 9.22 9.97
N PHE A 76 -3.68 9.64 8.83
CA PHE A 76 -2.70 10.73 8.76
C PHE A 76 -3.09 11.86 7.82
N GLY A 77 -4.23 11.75 7.13
CA GLY A 77 -4.69 12.72 6.15
C GLY A 77 -4.07 12.52 4.76
N ALA A 78 -4.69 13.17 3.77
CA ALA A 78 -4.34 13.01 2.36
C ALA A 78 -2.90 13.45 2.04
N ASP A 79 -2.45 14.58 2.61
CA ASP A 79 -1.12 15.14 2.33
C ASP A 79 0.00 14.17 2.73
N VAL A 80 -0.12 13.56 3.92
CA VAL A 80 0.84 12.58 4.42
C VAL A 80 0.80 11.31 3.57
N ALA A 81 -0.40 10.80 3.25
CA ALA A 81 -0.56 9.62 2.42
C ALA A 81 0.07 9.81 1.02
N GLN A 82 -0.13 10.98 0.40
CA GLN A 82 0.47 11.35 -0.88
C GLN A 82 2.00 11.47 -0.81
N ALA A 83 2.55 12.09 0.24
CA ALA A 83 3.99 12.18 0.43
C ALA A 83 4.64 10.80 0.54
N ILE A 84 3.99 9.88 1.26
CA ILE A 84 4.45 8.49 1.41
C ILE A 84 4.31 7.73 0.08
N ALA A 85 3.20 7.91 -0.66
CA ALA A 85 3.02 7.33 -1.99
C ALA A 85 4.14 7.77 -2.95
N ALA A 86 4.41 9.08 -3.03
CA ALA A 86 5.47 9.62 -3.87
C ALA A 86 6.85 9.06 -3.49
N ALA A 87 7.11 8.86 -2.19
CA ALA A 87 8.34 8.24 -1.73
C ALA A 87 8.45 6.76 -2.15
N GLN A 88 7.36 5.99 -2.12
CA GLN A 88 7.34 4.63 -2.63
C GLN A 88 7.70 4.58 -4.13
N GLU A 89 7.08 5.45 -4.92
CA GLU A 89 7.28 5.53 -6.38
C GLU A 89 8.68 5.98 -6.79
N ALA A 90 9.34 6.83 -6.00
CA ALA A 90 10.72 7.27 -6.27
C ALA A 90 11.74 6.11 -6.27
N GLY A 91 11.36 4.95 -5.74
CA GLY A 91 12.18 3.73 -5.80
C GLY A 91 11.87 2.80 -6.97
N THR A 92 10.86 3.10 -7.80
CA THR A 92 10.38 2.22 -8.87
C THR A 92 11.03 2.57 -10.22
N PRO A 93 11.72 1.64 -10.89
CA PRO A 93 12.43 1.93 -12.16
C PRO A 93 11.54 2.04 -13.41
N SER A 94 10.22 1.80 -13.31
CA SER A 94 9.28 1.76 -14.45
C SER A 94 8.18 2.83 -14.33
N HIS A 95 8.14 3.76 -15.29
CA HIS A 95 7.13 4.84 -15.32
C HIS A 95 5.69 4.34 -15.60
N ARG A 96 5.53 3.24 -16.35
CA ARG A 96 4.19 2.72 -16.72
C ARG A 96 3.50 2.07 -15.53
N ASP A 97 4.24 1.31 -14.74
CA ASP A 97 3.74 0.68 -13.51
C ASP A 97 3.33 1.74 -12.48
N SER A 98 4.07 2.86 -12.43
CA SER A 98 3.78 3.98 -11.53
C SER A 98 2.40 4.62 -11.78
N SER A 99 1.94 4.73 -13.02
CA SER A 99 0.62 5.34 -13.32
C SER A 99 -0.56 4.50 -12.83
N VAL A 100 -0.43 3.18 -12.86
CA VAL A 100 -1.44 2.23 -12.37
C VAL A 100 -1.47 2.24 -10.84
N ASP A 101 -0.31 2.23 -10.22
CA ASP A 101 -0.17 2.32 -8.77
C ASP A 101 -0.72 3.64 -8.24
N GLN A 102 -0.47 4.77 -8.93
CA GLN A 102 -1.07 6.07 -8.63
C GLN A 102 -2.60 6.06 -8.69
N ARG A 103 -3.21 5.40 -9.68
CA ARG A 103 -4.67 5.28 -9.76
C ARG A 103 -5.23 4.48 -8.59
N ASN A 104 -4.64 3.32 -8.29
CA ASN A 104 -5.08 2.49 -7.16
C ASN A 104 -4.88 3.21 -5.82
N ASN A 105 -3.79 3.96 -5.69
CA ASN A 105 -3.53 4.84 -4.56
C ASN A 105 -4.65 5.89 -4.41
N ALA A 106 -5.02 6.58 -5.49
CA ALA A 106 -6.06 7.61 -5.46
C ALA A 106 -7.44 7.07 -5.06
N VAL A 107 -7.82 5.87 -5.54
CA VAL A 107 -9.05 5.18 -5.11
C VAL A 107 -8.99 4.87 -3.61
N GLY A 108 -7.83 4.42 -3.13
CA GLY A 108 -7.60 4.19 -1.70
C GLY A 108 -7.76 5.48 -0.89
N GLN A 109 -7.13 6.57 -1.32
CA GLN A 109 -7.21 7.87 -0.62
C GLN A 109 -8.65 8.39 -0.52
N ALA A 110 -9.42 8.32 -1.61
CA ALA A 110 -10.82 8.73 -1.61
C ALA A 110 -11.64 7.89 -0.61
N TYR A 111 -11.48 6.57 -0.65
CA TYR A 111 -12.17 5.68 0.29
C TYR A 111 -11.77 5.98 1.75
N GLY A 112 -10.47 6.18 2.01
CA GLY A 112 -9.95 6.48 3.34
C GLY A 112 -10.46 7.80 3.93
N ALA A 113 -10.63 8.81 3.09
CA ALA A 113 -11.19 10.09 3.50
C ALA A 113 -12.69 9.99 3.87
N GLU A 114 -13.42 9.08 3.22
CA GLU A 114 -14.85 8.85 3.48
C GLU A 114 -15.11 7.94 4.69
N HIS A 115 -14.17 7.05 5.03
CA HIS A 115 -14.35 5.98 6.03
C HIS A 115 -13.35 6.11 7.19
N VAL A 116 -13.13 7.33 7.68
CA VAL A 116 -12.13 7.62 8.73
C VAL A 116 -12.40 6.81 10.00
N ASP A 117 -13.65 6.79 10.49
CA ASP A 117 -14.00 6.14 11.75
C ASP A 117 -13.70 4.62 11.73
N ASP A 118 -14.00 3.96 10.60
CA ASP A 118 -13.79 2.52 10.44
C ASP A 118 -12.31 2.15 10.34
N LEU A 119 -11.49 2.99 9.69
CA LEU A 119 -10.10 2.68 9.36
C LEU A 119 -9.09 3.18 10.40
N THR A 120 -9.50 4.12 11.24
CA THR A 120 -8.73 4.57 12.40
C THR A 120 -8.92 3.66 13.62
N ALA A 121 -10.00 2.86 13.64
CA ALA A 121 -10.26 1.93 14.72
C ALA A 121 -9.23 0.77 14.76
N GLY A 122 -8.60 0.59 15.92
CA GLY A 122 -7.79 -0.59 16.22
C GLY A 122 -6.48 -0.70 15.42
N SER A 123 -6.03 -1.95 15.24
CA SER A 123 -4.73 -2.23 14.63
C SER A 123 -4.76 -2.10 13.10
N ALA A 124 -3.59 -1.90 12.48
CA ALA A 124 -3.47 -1.90 11.03
C ALA A 124 -4.03 -3.20 10.39
N SER A 125 -3.81 -4.35 11.03
CA SER A 125 -4.34 -5.64 10.55
C SER A 125 -5.88 -5.72 10.61
N ALA A 126 -6.49 -5.13 11.65
CA ALA A 126 -7.94 -5.02 11.74
C ALA A 126 -8.49 -4.16 10.59
N ALA A 127 -7.87 -3.01 10.30
CA ALA A 127 -8.24 -2.18 9.16
C ALA A 127 -8.11 -2.93 7.82
N MET A 128 -7.06 -3.75 7.64
CA MET A 128 -6.95 -4.60 6.45
C MET A 128 -8.08 -5.63 6.36
N THR A 129 -8.53 -6.20 7.47
CA THR A 129 -9.64 -7.16 7.49
C THR A 129 -10.94 -6.52 6.99
N VAL A 130 -11.19 -5.26 7.37
CA VAL A 130 -12.31 -4.46 6.87
C VAL A 130 -12.16 -4.17 5.37
N LEU A 131 -10.95 -3.81 4.93
CA LEU A 131 -10.71 -3.37 3.55
C LEU A 131 -10.59 -4.51 2.53
N VAL A 132 -10.25 -5.74 2.93
CA VAL A 132 -10.14 -6.88 2.01
C VAL A 132 -11.40 -7.09 1.17
N PRO A 133 -12.61 -7.24 1.71
CA PRO A 133 -13.81 -7.43 0.90
C PRO A 133 -14.06 -6.26 -0.07
N VAL A 134 -13.82 -5.02 0.37
CA VAL A 134 -13.94 -3.81 -0.46
C VAL A 134 -12.93 -3.81 -1.61
N ALA A 135 -11.67 -4.15 -1.32
CA ALA A 135 -10.63 -4.23 -2.33
C ALA A 135 -10.92 -5.32 -3.37
N LEU A 136 -11.52 -6.44 -2.95
CA LEU A 136 -11.97 -7.49 -3.87
C LEU A 136 -13.13 -6.98 -4.74
N GLU A 137 -14.14 -6.33 -4.16
CA GLU A 137 -15.26 -5.75 -4.92
C GLU A 137 -14.78 -4.71 -5.95
N LYS A 138 -13.89 -3.79 -5.55
CA LYS A 138 -13.31 -2.79 -6.45
C LYS A 138 -12.44 -3.39 -7.54
N TRP A 139 -11.82 -4.54 -7.28
CA TRP A 139 -11.13 -5.31 -8.31
C TRP A 139 -12.11 -5.96 -9.31
N GLU A 140 -13.17 -6.60 -8.82
CA GLU A 140 -14.15 -7.27 -9.70
C GLU A 140 -14.99 -6.27 -10.53
N SER A 141 -15.06 -5.01 -10.11
CA SER A 141 -15.73 -3.91 -10.83
C SER A 141 -14.81 -3.07 -11.72
N ASP A 142 -13.55 -3.48 -11.91
CA ASP A 142 -12.53 -2.75 -12.69
C ASP A 142 -12.23 -1.31 -12.20
N GLU A 143 -12.60 -0.97 -10.96
CA GLU A 143 -12.17 0.28 -10.32
C GLU A 143 -10.67 0.25 -10.00
N LEU A 144 -10.18 -0.89 -9.51
CA LEU A 144 -8.76 -1.17 -9.34
C LEU A 144 -8.18 -1.72 -10.64
N VAL A 145 -7.04 -1.17 -11.05
CA VAL A 145 -6.44 -1.45 -12.36
C VAL A 145 -5.08 -2.12 -12.25
N TRP A 146 -4.67 -2.81 -13.32
CA TRP A 146 -3.34 -3.40 -13.46
C TRP A 146 -2.89 -3.44 -14.93
N VAL A 147 -1.58 -3.49 -15.17
CA VAL A 147 -1.02 -3.74 -16.51
C VAL A 147 -0.93 -5.24 -16.75
N ARG A 148 -1.70 -5.78 -17.70
CA ARG A 148 -1.57 -7.18 -18.13
C ARG A 148 -0.18 -7.38 -18.79
N PRO A 149 0.64 -8.36 -18.36
CA PRO A 149 1.82 -8.73 -19.11
C PRO A 149 1.36 -9.30 -20.46
N HIS A 150 1.99 -8.82 -21.54
CA HIS A 150 1.82 -9.34 -22.89
C HIS A 150 2.56 -10.67 -23.05
#